data_AF-A0A953HK24-F1
#
_entry.id   AF-A0A953HK24-F1
#
_cell.length_a   1.000
_cell.length_b   1.000
_cell.length_c   1.000
_cell.angle_alpha   90.00
_cell.angle_beta   90.00
_cell.angle_gamma   90.00
#
_symmetry.space_group_name_H-M   'P 1'
#
loop_
_entity.id
_entity.type
_entity.pdbx_description
1 polymer ?
#
loop_
_entity_poly.entity_id
_entity_poly.type
_entity_poly.pdbx_seq_one_letter_code
_entity_poly.pdbx_strand_id
1 'polypeptide(L)'
;MKNIKTPLFCKSLLFLAGMLYFGTTAKGVPILLSDHELPSGGVFSNFECINDSDVGILAGNDTFPLFAFFSKNKKAGIQLEEQNTDLFPDSKPYLTESDCRILFEGIDPGTGERKKELEPQSFIAYTAPSLKPYLPGKDLLQASAQFLKFGGGYIYLALKFEWHAKKPMDAFGRLKAQGAVRCHLTNEKSVTIYNSKESTWQKSGDSESFALQALFLLHPKQIKLLKENPVMGVTVYWERGYEEYPVYPIALLMNQLNCLE
;
A
#
# COMPACT_ATOMS: atom_id res chain seq x y z
N MET A 1 -35.41 -31.87 -32.58
CA MET A 1 -36.54 -31.17 -31.92
C MET A 1 -36.90 -31.90 -30.64
N LYS A 2 -36.59 -31.32 -29.48
CA LYS A 2 -37.35 -31.44 -28.22
C LYS A 2 -36.64 -30.62 -27.14
N ASN A 3 -37.39 -29.65 -26.61
CA ASN A 3 -37.12 -28.88 -25.41
C ASN A 3 -36.89 -29.80 -24.21
N ILE A 4 -35.86 -29.51 -23.40
CA ILE A 4 -35.87 -29.79 -21.96
C ILE A 4 -35.23 -28.59 -21.25
N LYS A 5 -36.08 -27.78 -20.61
CA LYS A 5 -35.73 -26.84 -19.55
C LYS A 5 -35.71 -27.62 -18.23
N THR A 6 -34.67 -27.44 -17.41
CA THR A 6 -34.76 -27.61 -15.95
C THR A 6 -33.58 -26.91 -15.24
N PRO A 7 -33.73 -26.53 -13.96
CA PRO A 7 -33.31 -25.21 -13.47
C PRO A 7 -32.06 -25.20 -12.57
N LEU A 8 -31.57 -23.96 -12.34
CA LEU A 8 -30.60 -23.58 -11.33
C LEU A 8 -30.99 -24.09 -9.94
N PHE A 9 -30.07 -24.80 -9.29
CA PHE A 9 -30.12 -25.07 -7.86
C PHE A 9 -29.20 -24.09 -7.12
N CYS A 10 -29.83 -23.22 -6.35
CA CYS A 10 -29.23 -22.39 -5.32
C CYS A 10 -28.85 -23.30 -4.13
N LYS A 11 -27.56 -23.55 -3.90
CA LYS A 11 -27.11 -24.22 -2.66
C LYS A 11 -26.81 -23.16 -1.61
N SER A 12 -27.79 -22.98 -0.73
CA SER A 12 -27.65 -22.33 0.56
C SER A 12 -26.73 -23.17 1.46
N LEU A 13 -25.75 -22.51 2.07
CA LEU A 13 -24.81 -23.08 3.03
C LEU A 13 -25.50 -23.09 4.41
N LEU A 14 -25.78 -24.28 4.92
CA LEU A 14 -26.13 -24.53 6.31
C LEU A 14 -24.90 -24.23 7.19
N PHE A 15 -25.00 -23.25 8.08
CA PHE A 15 -24.10 -23.11 9.22
C PHE A 15 -24.81 -23.55 10.49
N LEU A 16 -24.19 -24.52 11.17
CA LEU A 16 -24.53 -25.03 12.49
C LEU A 16 -24.40 -23.93 13.55
N ALA A 17 -25.49 -23.65 14.26
CA ALA A 17 -25.45 -22.94 15.54
C ALA A 17 -25.08 -23.95 16.64
N GLY A 18 -23.81 -23.94 17.04
CA GLY A 18 -23.31 -24.67 18.20
C GLY A 18 -23.57 -23.87 19.48
N MET A 19 -24.36 -24.46 20.37
CA MET A 19 -24.58 -24.03 21.76
C MET A 19 -23.28 -23.89 22.55
N LEU A 20 -23.14 -22.80 23.31
CA LEU A 20 -22.40 -22.81 24.57
C LEU A 20 -23.25 -22.14 25.65
N TYR A 21 -23.83 -22.97 26.52
CA TYR A 21 -24.33 -22.59 27.83
C TYR A 21 -23.14 -22.48 28.79
N PHE A 22 -22.97 -21.33 29.44
CA PHE A 22 -22.29 -21.23 30.73
C PHE A 22 -23.28 -20.64 31.73
N GLY A 23 -23.53 -21.41 32.80
CA GLY A 23 -24.43 -21.04 33.87
C GLY A 23 -23.77 -20.16 34.92
N THR A 24 -24.62 -19.30 35.51
CA THR A 24 -24.78 -18.92 36.93
C THR A 24 -23.57 -18.35 37.69
N THR A 25 -23.64 -17.34 38.56
CA THR A 25 -24.63 -16.40 39.16
C THR A 25 -23.74 -15.41 39.94
N ALA A 26 -24.05 -14.13 40.16
CA ALA A 26 -24.93 -13.65 41.22
C ALA A 26 -24.79 -12.12 41.35
N LYS A 27 -25.84 -11.46 41.84
CA LYS A 27 -26.04 -10.00 42.05
C LYS A 27 -26.44 -9.28 40.75
N GLY A 28 -27.61 -8.70 40.57
CA GLY A 28 -28.62 -8.21 41.50
C GLY A 28 -28.99 -6.80 41.05
N VAL A 29 -30.29 -6.58 40.80
CA VAL A 29 -31.01 -5.34 40.40
C VAL A 29 -31.28 -5.18 38.88
N PRO A 30 -32.57 -5.06 38.48
CA PRO A 30 -33.03 -5.08 37.09
C PRO A 30 -33.09 -3.68 36.45
N ILE A 31 -32.92 -3.60 35.12
CA ILE A 31 -33.34 -2.44 34.32
C ILE A 31 -34.37 -2.93 33.29
N LEU A 32 -35.48 -2.20 33.26
CA LEU A 32 -36.67 -2.41 32.44
C LEU A 32 -36.39 -2.14 30.96
N LEU A 33 -37.00 -2.98 30.12
CA LEU A 33 -37.14 -2.85 28.67
C LEU A 33 -37.88 -1.56 28.28
N SER A 34 -37.48 -0.98 27.14
CA SER A 34 -38.44 -0.42 26.19
C SER A 34 -37.92 -0.58 24.78
N ASP A 35 -38.67 -1.36 24.01
CA ASP A 35 -38.57 -1.52 22.56
C ASP A 35 -38.76 -0.17 21.86
N HIS A 36 -37.97 0.09 20.82
CA HIS A 36 -38.38 1.02 19.78
C HIS A 36 -37.98 0.48 18.40
N GLU A 37 -38.98 0.55 17.54
CA GLU A 37 -39.14 -0.10 16.26
C GLU A 37 -38.15 0.40 15.19
N LEU A 38 -37.73 -0.53 14.32
CA LEU A 38 -37.08 -0.25 13.05
C LEU A 38 -38.15 0.04 11.98
N PRO A 39 -38.08 1.16 11.24
CA PRO A 39 -38.84 1.29 10.01
C PRO A 39 -38.06 0.68 8.83
N SER A 40 -38.66 -0.34 8.25
CA SER A 40 -38.42 -0.88 6.91
C SER A 40 -38.83 0.12 5.82
N GLY A 41 -38.04 0.24 4.74
CA GLY A 41 -38.55 0.78 3.48
C GLY A 41 -37.51 1.29 2.47
N GLY A 42 -37.34 0.56 1.35
CA GLY A 42 -36.95 1.00 -0.01
C GLY A 42 -35.57 1.67 -0.19
N VAL A 43 -34.80 1.50 -1.27
CA VAL A 43 -35.06 1.09 -2.66
C VAL A 43 -33.70 0.61 -3.20
N PHE A 44 -33.62 -0.62 -3.71
CA PHE A 44 -32.45 -1.06 -4.49
C PHE A 44 -32.70 -0.69 -5.96
N SER A 45 -31.88 0.20 -6.50
CA SER A 45 -31.81 0.49 -7.94
C SER A 45 -31.00 -0.60 -8.63
N ASN A 46 -31.61 -1.16 -9.68
CA ASN A 46 -31.05 -2.13 -10.60
C ASN A 46 -29.73 -1.65 -11.21
N PHE A 47 -28.71 -2.51 -11.19
CA PHE A 47 -27.63 -2.46 -12.18
C PHE A 47 -27.79 -3.68 -13.08
N GLU A 48 -28.20 -3.41 -14.31
CA GLU A 48 -28.28 -4.37 -15.41
C GLU A 48 -26.88 -4.79 -15.84
N CYS A 49 -26.69 -6.11 -15.99
CA CYS A 49 -25.57 -6.67 -16.72
C CYS A 49 -25.80 -6.42 -18.22
N ILE A 50 -24.92 -5.65 -18.85
CA ILE A 50 -24.93 -5.45 -20.30
C ILE A 50 -24.39 -6.73 -20.97
N ASN A 51 -25.15 -7.23 -21.94
CA ASN A 51 -24.79 -8.37 -22.78
C ASN A 51 -23.73 -7.98 -23.82
N ASP A 52 -22.74 -8.87 -23.97
CA ASP A 52 -21.85 -8.93 -25.13
C ASP A 52 -22.64 -9.40 -26.36
N SER A 53 -23.09 -8.44 -27.17
CA SER A 53 -23.44 -8.66 -28.57
C SER A 53 -23.51 -7.32 -29.30
N ASP A 54 -22.36 -6.74 -29.63
CA ASP A 54 -22.21 -5.73 -30.69
C ASP A 54 -20.73 -5.62 -31.10
N VAL A 55 -20.18 -6.70 -31.66
CA VAL A 55 -18.93 -6.64 -32.44
C VAL A 55 -19.31 -6.28 -33.88
N GLY A 56 -19.34 -4.98 -34.15
CA GLY A 56 -19.42 -4.44 -35.51
C GLY A 56 -18.15 -4.75 -36.28
N ILE A 57 -18.23 -5.73 -37.18
CA ILE A 57 -17.22 -5.99 -38.21
C ILE A 57 -17.32 -4.88 -39.25
N LEU A 58 -16.39 -3.93 -39.25
CA LEU A 58 -16.14 -3.07 -40.40
C LEU A 58 -15.03 -3.70 -41.24
N ALA A 59 -15.46 -4.39 -42.30
CA ALA A 59 -14.60 -4.81 -43.39
C ALA A 59 -14.24 -3.58 -44.24
N GLY A 60 -12.99 -3.12 -44.12
CA GLY A 60 -12.39 -2.13 -45.01
C GLY A 60 -11.25 -2.75 -45.79
N ASN A 61 -11.55 -3.15 -47.03
CA ASN A 61 -10.56 -3.24 -48.10
C ASN A 61 -9.90 -1.87 -48.24
N ASP A 62 -8.58 -1.78 -48.26
CA ASP A 62 -7.89 -0.87 -49.17
C ASP A 62 -6.41 -1.27 -49.36
N THR A 63 -6.17 -1.66 -50.61
CA THR A 63 -4.90 -1.82 -51.32
C THR A 63 -3.92 -0.67 -51.08
N PHE A 64 -2.72 -0.99 -50.60
CA PHE A 64 -1.57 -0.09 -50.56
C PHE A 64 -0.96 0.07 -51.97
N PRO A 65 -0.86 1.29 -52.54
CA PRO A 65 -0.01 1.51 -53.71
C PRO A 65 1.43 1.82 -53.26
N LEU A 66 2.34 1.00 -53.78
CA LEU A 66 3.78 1.14 -53.70
C LEU A 66 4.20 2.31 -54.62
N PHE A 67 4.42 3.50 -54.08
CA PHE A 67 5.05 4.59 -54.83
C PHE A 67 6.55 4.61 -54.58
N ALA A 68 7.28 4.13 -55.58
CA ALA A 68 8.71 4.35 -55.73
C ALA A 68 8.97 5.82 -56.06
N PHE A 69 9.66 6.54 -55.16
CA PHE A 69 10.27 7.82 -55.49
C PHE A 69 11.79 7.64 -55.59
N PHE A 70 12.28 7.55 -56.83
CA PHE A 70 13.68 7.76 -57.15
C PHE A 70 13.96 9.26 -57.13
N SER A 71 14.84 9.70 -56.24
CA SER A 71 15.54 10.97 -56.39
C SER A 71 17.04 10.75 -56.19
N LYS A 72 17.78 10.88 -57.30
CA LYS A 72 19.23 11.06 -57.29
C LYS A 72 19.48 12.55 -57.03
N ASN A 73 20.24 12.89 -55.99
CA ASN A 73 21.50 13.62 -56.15
C ASN A 73 22.18 14.03 -54.82
N LYS A 74 23.52 14.03 -54.93
CA LYS A 74 24.56 14.75 -54.18
C LYS A 74 24.87 14.31 -52.74
N LYS A 75 26.00 13.58 -52.66
CA LYS A 75 26.89 13.49 -51.52
C LYS A 75 27.31 14.90 -51.07
N ALA A 76 26.85 15.31 -49.89
CA ALA A 76 27.53 16.28 -49.05
C ALA A 76 28.01 15.49 -47.82
N GLY A 77 29.32 15.35 -47.69
CA GLY A 77 29.93 14.70 -46.52
C GLY A 77 29.75 15.59 -45.32
N ILE A 78 28.89 15.19 -44.40
CA ILE A 78 28.84 15.75 -43.05
C ILE A 78 29.85 14.93 -42.25
N GLN A 79 30.98 15.56 -41.89
CA GLN A 79 31.85 15.05 -40.84
C GLN A 79 31.06 15.14 -39.53
N LEU A 80 30.61 13.99 -39.02
CA LEU A 80 30.17 13.88 -37.65
C LEU A 80 31.44 13.80 -36.82
N GLU A 81 31.75 14.92 -36.17
CA GLU A 81 32.79 15.03 -35.16
C GLU A 81 32.37 14.16 -33.96
N GLU A 82 33.18 13.15 -33.64
CA GLU A 82 32.99 12.28 -32.48
C GLU A 82 33.05 13.15 -31.21
N GLN A 83 31.89 13.45 -30.65
CA GLN A 83 31.82 14.13 -29.36
C GLN A 83 32.33 13.17 -28.28
N ASN A 84 33.51 13.51 -27.78
CA ASN A 84 34.20 12.96 -26.61
C ASN A 84 33.20 12.71 -25.46
N THR A 85 32.83 11.45 -25.26
CA THR A 85 32.04 10.97 -24.10
C THR A 85 32.92 10.90 -22.86
N ASP A 86 33.26 12.05 -22.27
CA ASP A 86 33.95 12.13 -20.96
C ASP A 86 33.33 13.24 -20.08
N LEU A 87 31.99 13.26 -19.99
CA LEU A 87 31.22 14.23 -19.16
C LEU A 87 30.22 13.56 -18.22
N PHE A 88 30.47 12.31 -17.81
CA PHE A 88 29.83 11.75 -16.62
C PHE A 88 30.93 11.53 -15.58
N PRO A 89 31.13 12.44 -14.60
CA PRO A 89 31.96 12.11 -13.46
C PRO A 89 31.36 10.85 -12.84
N ASP A 90 32.19 9.82 -12.68
CA ASP A 90 31.84 8.51 -12.12
C ASP A 90 30.64 8.61 -11.19
N SER A 91 29.46 8.21 -11.67
CA SER A 91 28.31 8.06 -10.81
C SER A 91 28.64 6.89 -9.91
N LYS A 92 29.28 7.19 -8.77
CA LYS A 92 29.28 6.30 -7.62
C LYS A 92 27.85 5.80 -7.48
N PRO A 93 27.62 4.48 -7.46
CA PRO A 93 26.28 3.98 -7.20
C PRO A 93 25.83 4.64 -5.89
N TYR A 94 24.62 5.21 -5.88
CA TYR A 94 23.98 5.72 -4.66
C TYR A 94 23.68 4.54 -3.72
N LEU A 95 24.72 3.94 -3.18
CA LEU A 95 24.72 3.22 -1.92
C LEU A 95 25.37 4.20 -0.96
N THR A 96 24.60 5.17 -0.48
CA THR A 96 24.96 5.83 0.76
C THR A 96 25.01 4.72 1.80
N GLU A 97 26.21 4.41 2.28
CA GLU A 97 26.42 3.58 3.45
C GLU A 97 25.41 3.99 4.52
N SER A 98 24.78 2.97 5.07
CA SER A 98 23.73 3.06 6.06
C SER A 98 24.25 3.75 7.31
N ASP A 99 24.02 5.05 7.44
CA ASP A 99 24.01 5.73 8.75
C ASP A 99 22.79 5.22 9.53
N CYS A 100 22.91 4.01 10.03
CA CYS A 100 21.94 3.40 10.90
C CYS A 100 22.06 4.03 12.27
N ARG A 101 21.36 5.13 12.45
CA ARG A 101 21.27 5.79 13.75
C ARG A 101 20.37 4.96 14.67
N ILE A 102 20.96 4.45 15.74
CA ILE A 102 20.22 3.78 16.81
C ILE A 102 19.62 4.86 17.70
N LEU A 103 18.30 4.87 17.83
CA LEU A 103 17.56 5.81 18.68
C LEU A 103 17.54 5.32 20.14
N PHE A 104 17.44 4.00 20.34
CA PHE A 104 17.46 3.38 21.66
C PHE A 104 18.02 1.97 21.58
N GLU A 105 18.87 1.60 22.55
CA GLU A 105 19.28 0.22 22.78
C GLU A 105 19.43 -0.02 24.29
N GLY A 106 18.65 -0.93 24.83
CA GLY A 106 18.65 -1.18 26.27
C GLY A 106 17.43 -1.96 26.73
N ILE A 107 17.14 -1.87 28.03
CA ILE A 107 15.90 -2.42 28.61
C ILE A 107 14.85 -1.31 28.54
N ASP A 108 13.74 -1.57 27.86
CA ASP A 108 12.63 -0.63 27.78
C ASP A 108 11.95 -0.52 29.16
N PRO A 109 11.88 0.68 29.77
CA PRO A 109 11.32 0.86 31.10
C PRO A 109 9.82 0.53 31.18
N GLY A 110 9.09 0.58 30.05
CA GLY A 110 7.66 0.27 30.02
C GLY A 110 7.36 -1.23 30.05
N THR A 111 8.19 -2.04 29.36
CA THR A 111 7.96 -3.49 29.21
C THR A 111 8.92 -4.35 30.04
N GLY A 112 10.06 -3.80 30.44
CA GLY A 112 11.16 -4.55 31.04
C GLY A 112 11.91 -5.45 30.05
N GLU A 113 11.59 -5.40 28.77
CA GLU A 113 12.23 -6.20 27.73
C GLU A 113 13.40 -5.48 27.07
N ARG A 114 14.36 -6.26 26.55
CA ARG A 114 15.45 -5.69 25.75
C ARG A 114 14.88 -5.17 24.43
N LYS A 115 15.12 -3.91 24.11
CA LYS A 115 14.64 -3.24 22.91
C LYS A 115 15.80 -2.56 22.18
N LYS A 116 15.84 -2.70 20.86
CA LYS A 116 16.70 -1.94 19.95
C LYS A 116 15.80 -1.25 18.93
N GLU A 117 15.93 0.05 18.80
CA GLU A 117 15.09 0.92 17.97
C GLU A 117 15.96 1.78 17.09
N LEU A 118 15.67 1.80 15.80
CA LEU A 118 16.38 2.63 14.83
C LEU A 118 15.67 3.98 14.68
N GLU A 119 16.36 4.98 14.14
CA GLU A 119 15.76 6.26 13.81
C GLU A 119 14.75 6.11 12.65
N PRO A 120 13.55 6.73 12.72
CA PRO A 120 12.64 6.78 11.60
C PRO A 120 13.26 7.49 10.40
N GLN A 121 13.10 6.92 9.21
CA GLN A 121 13.62 7.49 7.97
C GLN A 121 12.50 7.63 6.93
N SER A 122 12.63 8.62 6.04
CA SER A 122 11.65 8.85 4.97
C SER A 122 11.54 7.62 4.08
N PHE A 123 10.30 7.21 3.80
CA PHE A 123 9.98 6.00 3.05
C PHE A 123 9.08 6.30 1.84
N ILE A 124 8.10 7.19 2.02
CA ILE A 124 7.17 7.63 0.98
C ILE A 124 7.09 9.16 1.02
N ALA A 125 7.08 9.76 -0.16
CA ALA A 125 6.77 11.17 -0.37
C ALA A 125 5.96 11.24 -1.66
N TYR A 126 4.66 11.53 -1.55
CA TYR A 126 3.73 11.40 -2.67
C TYR A 126 2.70 12.52 -2.75
N THR A 127 2.52 13.00 -3.98
CA THR A 127 1.44 13.91 -4.38
C THR A 127 0.93 13.48 -5.73
N ALA A 128 -0.39 13.31 -5.87
CA ALA A 128 -1.00 13.05 -7.17
C ALA A 128 -0.61 14.16 -8.18
N PRO A 129 -0.27 13.83 -9.44
CA PRO A 129 0.20 14.81 -10.41
C PRO A 129 -0.76 16.01 -10.60
N SER A 130 -2.06 15.77 -10.51
CA SER A 130 -3.11 16.79 -10.59
C SER A 130 -3.13 17.75 -9.41
N LEU A 131 -2.66 17.32 -8.24
CA LEU A 131 -2.64 18.12 -7.01
C LEU A 131 -1.33 18.87 -6.80
N LYS A 132 -0.26 18.44 -7.48
CA LYS A 132 1.08 19.02 -7.35
C LYS A 132 1.14 20.54 -7.56
N PRO A 133 0.40 21.16 -8.51
CA PRO A 133 0.38 22.62 -8.66
C PRO A 133 -0.23 23.37 -7.46
N TYR A 134 -1.08 22.71 -6.68
CA TYR A 134 -1.78 23.30 -5.53
C TYR A 134 -1.03 23.11 -4.21
N LEU A 135 0.05 22.32 -4.21
CA LEU A 135 0.88 22.01 -3.03
C LEU A 135 2.36 22.34 -3.34
N PRO A 136 2.71 23.61 -3.50
CA PRO A 136 4.09 23.99 -3.80
C PRO A 136 5.02 23.66 -2.62
N GLY A 137 6.03 22.85 -2.88
CA GLY A 137 7.09 22.54 -1.91
C GLY A 137 6.69 21.59 -0.78
N LYS A 138 5.52 20.95 -0.85
CA LYS A 138 5.07 19.95 0.13
C LYS A 138 4.45 18.76 -0.59
N ASP A 139 4.65 17.57 -0.03
CA ASP A 139 3.93 16.41 -0.50
C ASP A 139 2.55 16.32 0.16
N LEU A 140 1.56 15.74 -0.53
CA LEU A 140 0.25 15.49 0.08
C LEU A 140 0.36 14.45 1.20
N LEU A 141 1.14 13.40 0.96
CA LEU A 141 1.39 12.29 1.87
C LEU A 141 2.89 12.07 2.03
N GLN A 142 3.33 12.02 3.28
CA GLN A 142 4.65 11.57 3.65
C GLN A 142 4.52 10.35 4.55
N ALA A 143 5.44 9.39 4.43
CA ALA A 143 5.54 8.30 5.37
C ALA A 143 6.99 8.06 5.79
N SER A 144 7.19 7.77 7.07
CA SER A 144 8.46 7.29 7.59
C SER A 144 8.36 5.84 8.03
N ALA A 145 9.46 5.13 7.85
CA ALA A 145 9.63 3.74 8.27
C ALA A 145 10.67 3.66 9.39
N GLN A 146 10.39 2.79 10.35
CA GLN A 146 11.25 2.57 11.51
C GLN A 146 11.19 1.09 11.92
N PHE A 147 12.33 0.47 12.16
CA PHE A 147 12.38 -0.87 12.73
C PHE A 147 12.63 -0.87 14.24
N LEU A 148 11.92 -1.77 14.91
CA LEU A 148 12.07 -2.07 16.33
C LEU A 148 12.32 -3.57 16.52
N LYS A 149 13.28 -3.92 17.38
CA LYS A 149 13.57 -5.30 17.78
C LYS A 149 13.34 -5.41 19.29
N PHE A 150 12.48 -6.33 19.69
CA PHE A 150 12.19 -6.62 21.10
C PHE A 150 12.86 -7.93 21.55
N GLY A 151 12.78 -8.20 22.85
CA GLY A 151 13.24 -9.45 23.45
C GLY A 151 12.59 -10.66 22.77
N GLY A 152 13.33 -11.77 22.67
CA GLY A 152 12.84 -12.96 21.95
C GLY A 152 12.96 -12.89 20.43
N GLY A 153 13.54 -11.81 19.86
CA GLY A 153 13.85 -11.70 18.44
C GLY A 153 12.69 -11.22 17.56
N TYR A 154 11.62 -10.72 18.17
CA TYR A 154 10.51 -10.12 17.43
C TYR A 154 10.95 -8.80 16.80
N ILE A 155 10.73 -8.68 15.48
CA ILE A 155 11.01 -7.47 14.71
C ILE A 155 9.70 -6.87 14.24
N TYR A 156 9.52 -5.58 14.52
CA TYR A 156 8.40 -4.79 14.06
C TYR A 156 8.86 -3.73 13.07
N LEU A 157 8.04 -3.48 12.07
CA LEU A 157 8.10 -2.30 11.23
C LEU A 157 7.02 -1.33 11.70
N ALA A 158 7.39 -0.13 12.12
CA ALA A 158 6.47 0.96 12.34
C ALA A 158 6.46 1.86 11.11
N LEU A 159 5.25 2.13 10.58
CA LEU A 159 5.03 3.12 9.53
C LEU A 159 4.23 4.27 10.13
N LYS A 160 4.75 5.49 9.99
CA LYS A 160 4.02 6.71 10.32
C LYS A 160 3.68 7.43 9.03
N PHE A 161 2.40 7.58 8.75
CA PHE A 161 1.88 8.35 7.62
C PHE A 161 1.46 9.73 8.11
N GLU A 162 1.74 10.77 7.34
CA GLU A 162 1.37 12.16 7.60
C GLU A 162 0.80 12.78 6.34
N TRP A 163 -0.41 13.33 6.45
CA TRP A 163 -1.11 14.01 5.36
C TRP A 163 -1.17 15.50 5.61
N HIS A 164 -0.81 16.27 4.59
CA HIS A 164 -1.00 17.71 4.53
C HIS A 164 -2.36 18.03 3.89
N ALA A 165 -3.44 17.71 4.62
CA ALA A 165 -4.81 17.88 4.13
C ALA A 165 -5.77 18.16 5.29
N LYS A 166 -6.87 18.87 5.02
CA LYS A 166 -7.83 19.28 6.05
C LYS A 166 -8.60 18.12 6.71
N LYS A 167 -8.91 17.06 5.97
CA LYS A 167 -9.71 15.91 6.44
C LYS A 167 -9.34 14.59 5.74
N PRO A 168 -8.10 14.08 5.90
CA PRO A 168 -7.67 12.85 5.22
C PRO A 168 -8.49 11.62 5.65
N MET A 169 -9.00 11.59 6.87
CA MET A 169 -9.88 10.51 7.35
C MET A 169 -11.13 10.27 6.48
N ASP A 170 -11.64 11.32 5.81
CA ASP A 170 -12.79 11.20 4.91
C ASP A 170 -12.42 10.59 3.55
N ALA A 171 -11.16 10.61 3.15
CA ALA A 171 -10.71 9.97 1.93
C ALA A 171 -10.21 8.54 2.20
N PHE A 172 -9.42 8.36 3.27
CA PHE A 172 -8.66 7.13 3.52
C PHE A 172 -9.32 6.20 4.55
N GLY A 173 -10.09 6.74 5.49
CA GLY A 173 -10.56 5.98 6.66
C GLY A 173 -9.41 5.63 7.62
N ARG A 174 -9.38 4.42 8.16
CA ARG A 174 -8.30 3.92 9.05
C ARG A 174 -7.52 2.77 8.41
N LEU A 175 -6.34 2.45 8.95
CA LEU A 175 -5.71 1.17 8.71
C LEU A 175 -6.20 0.18 9.79
N LYS A 176 -7.09 -0.74 9.39
CA LYS A 176 -7.70 -1.71 10.30
C LYS A 176 -6.66 -2.63 10.95
N ALA A 177 -7.04 -3.26 12.06
CA ALA A 177 -6.33 -4.45 12.52
C ALA A 177 -6.38 -5.49 11.39
N GLN A 178 -5.25 -6.17 11.13
CA GLN A 178 -5.07 -7.03 9.94
C GLN A 178 -5.19 -6.28 8.59
N GLY A 179 -5.20 -4.95 8.59
CA GLY A 179 -5.00 -4.14 7.39
C GLY A 179 -3.63 -4.43 6.78
N ALA A 180 -3.55 -4.48 5.45
CA ALA A 180 -2.37 -4.96 4.76
C ALA A 180 -1.55 -3.82 4.15
N VAL A 181 -0.23 -4.01 4.12
CA VAL A 181 0.69 -3.30 3.23
C VAL A 181 1.40 -4.34 2.39
N ARG A 182 1.36 -4.18 1.08
CA ARG A 182 2.09 -5.04 0.13
C ARG A 182 3.30 -4.29 -0.38
N CYS A 183 4.48 -4.76 -0.05
CA CYS A 183 5.74 -4.26 -0.59
C CYS A 183 6.04 -4.96 -1.91
N HIS A 184 6.23 -4.18 -2.97
CA HIS A 184 6.64 -4.66 -4.29
C HIS A 184 8.16 -4.64 -4.38
N LEU A 185 8.75 -5.82 -4.53
CA LEU A 185 10.20 -5.99 -4.55
C LEU A 185 10.74 -5.78 -5.97
N THR A 186 12.02 -5.45 -6.07
CA THR A 186 12.77 -5.35 -7.34
C THR A 186 12.81 -6.63 -8.17
N ASN A 187 12.59 -7.79 -7.55
CA ASN A 187 12.60 -9.10 -8.21
C ASN A 187 11.21 -9.56 -8.68
N GLU A 188 10.27 -8.61 -8.86
CA GLU A 188 8.87 -8.84 -9.26
C GLU A 188 8.03 -9.66 -8.27
N LYS A 189 8.58 -10.05 -7.11
CA LYS A 189 7.81 -10.65 -6.01
C LYS A 189 7.21 -9.56 -5.13
N SER A 190 6.29 -9.97 -4.26
CA SER A 190 5.72 -9.09 -3.25
C SER A 190 5.74 -9.72 -1.87
N VAL A 191 5.83 -8.87 -0.85
CA VAL A 191 5.71 -9.25 0.56
C VAL A 191 4.53 -8.50 1.15
N THR A 192 3.51 -9.22 1.60
CA THR A 192 2.39 -8.60 2.32
C THR A 192 2.62 -8.72 3.82
N ILE A 193 2.53 -7.60 4.52
CA ILE A 193 2.63 -7.46 5.97
C ILE A 193 1.30 -6.95 6.53
N TYR A 194 0.93 -7.41 7.72
CA TYR A 194 -0.37 -7.13 8.32
C TYR A 194 -0.22 -6.33 9.60
N ASN A 195 -1.07 -5.31 9.74
CA ASN A 195 -1.06 -4.39 10.84
C ASN A 195 -1.54 -5.09 12.12
N SER A 196 -0.73 -5.00 13.18
CA SER A 196 -0.98 -5.69 14.46
C SER A 196 -2.17 -5.11 15.21
N LYS A 197 -2.45 -3.82 15.04
CA LYS A 197 -3.54 -3.11 15.74
C LYS A 197 -4.12 -2.03 14.86
N GLU A 198 -5.42 -1.79 14.97
CA GLU A 198 -6.07 -0.66 14.31
C GLU A 198 -5.36 0.66 14.62
N SER A 199 -5.11 1.43 13.57
CA SER A 199 -4.42 2.71 13.66
C SER A 199 -5.34 3.83 14.14
N THR A 200 -4.80 4.76 14.91
CA THR A 200 -5.53 5.93 15.40
C THR A 200 -5.01 7.20 14.74
N TRP A 201 -5.92 8.07 14.32
CA TRP A 201 -5.59 9.41 13.80
C TRP A 201 -5.12 10.33 14.93
N GLN A 202 -4.06 11.07 14.68
CA GLN A 202 -3.52 12.09 15.55
C GLN A 202 -3.39 13.39 14.77
N LYS A 203 -3.83 14.51 15.34
CA LYS A 203 -3.56 15.81 14.75
C LYS A 203 -2.09 16.16 14.99
N SER A 204 -1.35 16.51 13.95
CA SER A 204 0.01 17.01 14.10
C SER A 204 -0.03 18.38 14.78
N GLY A 205 1.05 18.80 15.44
CA GLY A 205 1.09 20.09 16.15
C GLY A 205 0.80 21.29 15.24
N ASP A 206 1.08 21.15 13.95
CA ASP A 206 0.73 22.11 12.91
C ASP A 206 -0.74 21.94 12.49
N SER A 207 -1.46 23.05 12.39
CA SER A 207 -2.94 23.10 12.35
C SER A 207 -3.61 22.34 11.19
N GLU A 208 -2.85 21.93 10.16
CA GLU A 208 -3.36 21.33 8.91
C GLU A 208 -2.77 19.95 8.57
N SER A 209 -2.03 19.32 9.48
CA SER A 209 -1.48 17.97 9.26
C SER A 209 -2.14 16.92 10.16
N PHE A 210 -2.37 15.74 9.61
CA PHE A 210 -2.86 14.58 10.37
C PHE A 210 -1.91 13.40 10.18
N ALA A 211 -1.62 12.71 11.28
CA ALA A 211 -0.77 11.54 11.29
C ALA A 211 -1.54 10.27 11.68
N LEU A 212 -1.07 9.14 11.17
CA LEU A 212 -1.55 7.81 11.47
C LEU A 212 -0.34 6.89 11.61
N GLN A 213 -0.28 6.14 12.71
CA GLN A 213 0.79 5.18 12.95
C GLN A 213 0.25 3.75 12.86
N ALA A 214 1.01 2.89 12.18
CA ALA A 214 0.75 1.47 12.02
C ALA A 214 1.97 0.67 12.45
N LEU A 215 1.74 -0.52 12.99
CA LEU A 215 2.79 -1.37 13.54
C LEU A 215 2.62 -2.80 13.01
N PHE A 216 3.64 -3.32 12.33
CA PHE A 216 3.59 -4.60 11.64
C PHE A 216 4.60 -5.55 12.26
N LEU A 217 4.13 -6.65 12.85
CA LEU A 217 5.00 -7.74 13.27
C LEU A 217 5.48 -8.51 12.03
N LEU A 218 6.80 -8.66 11.88
CA LEU A 218 7.36 -9.34 10.72
C LEU A 218 7.69 -10.80 11.02
N HIS A 219 7.24 -11.67 10.14
CA HIS A 219 7.60 -13.08 10.14
C HIS A 219 9.04 -13.27 9.62
N PRO A 220 9.83 -14.25 10.12
CA PRO A 220 11.20 -14.51 9.65
C PRO A 220 11.36 -14.63 8.12
N LYS A 221 10.38 -15.25 7.45
CA LYS A 221 10.34 -15.33 5.98
C LYS A 221 10.22 -13.95 5.30
N GLN A 222 9.42 -13.04 5.86
CA GLN A 222 9.25 -11.67 5.33
C GLN A 222 10.53 -10.87 5.55
N ILE A 223 11.14 -10.99 6.75
CA ILE A 223 12.43 -10.36 7.06
C ILE A 223 13.48 -10.79 6.05
N LYS A 224 13.62 -12.10 5.79
CA LYS A 224 14.57 -12.61 4.79
C LYS A 224 14.35 -11.98 3.41
N LEU A 225 13.11 -11.95 2.93
CA LEU A 225 12.79 -11.37 1.61
C LEU A 225 13.12 -9.87 1.53
N LEU A 226 12.83 -9.11 2.59
CA LEU A 226 13.09 -7.66 2.68
C LEU A 226 14.59 -7.34 2.84
N LYS A 227 15.39 -8.27 3.39
CA LYS A 227 16.86 -8.14 3.45
C LYS A 227 17.54 -8.46 2.14
N GLU A 228 16.96 -9.33 1.32
CA GLU A 228 17.55 -9.76 0.05
C GLU A 228 17.15 -8.86 -1.12
N ASN A 229 16.03 -8.14 -1.02
CA ASN A 229 15.46 -7.41 -2.16
C ASN A 229 14.98 -6.01 -1.76
N PRO A 230 15.46 -4.94 -2.44
CA PRO A 230 14.93 -3.60 -2.28
C PRO A 230 13.44 -3.50 -2.65
N VAL A 231 12.75 -2.55 -2.03
CA VAL A 231 11.32 -2.28 -2.23
C VAL A 231 11.15 -1.08 -3.17
N MET A 232 10.51 -1.29 -4.32
CA MET A 232 10.29 -0.24 -5.32
C MET A 232 9.04 0.58 -5.04
N GLY A 233 8.03 -0.04 -4.42
CA GLY A 233 6.76 0.58 -4.14
C GLY A 233 5.97 -0.20 -3.10
N VAL A 234 4.91 0.41 -2.59
CA VAL A 234 4.00 -0.23 -1.66
C VAL A 234 2.55 0.00 -2.07
N THR A 235 1.72 -1.03 -1.98
CA THR A 235 0.26 -0.88 -1.98
C THR A 235 -0.23 -0.89 -0.53
N VAL A 236 -0.90 0.18 -0.11
CA VAL A 236 -1.51 0.26 1.21
C VAL A 236 -3.01 0.04 1.09
N TYR A 237 -3.54 -0.92 1.85
CA TYR A 237 -4.96 -1.25 1.87
C TYR A 237 -5.63 -0.51 3.03
N TRP A 238 -6.16 0.66 2.71
CA TRP A 238 -6.94 1.50 3.62
C TRP A 238 -8.35 0.95 3.84
N GLU A 239 -9.07 1.50 4.81
CA GLU A 239 -10.48 1.15 5.04
C GLU A 239 -11.38 1.51 3.85
N ARG A 240 -11.09 2.60 3.13
CA ARG A 240 -11.91 3.10 2.03
C ARG A 240 -11.41 2.69 0.64
N GLY A 241 -10.35 1.90 0.54
CA GLY A 241 -9.77 1.48 -0.74
C GLY A 241 -8.31 1.10 -0.63
N TYR A 242 -7.58 1.18 -1.72
CA TYR A 242 -6.14 0.97 -1.74
C TYR A 242 -5.46 2.03 -2.59
N GLU A 243 -4.21 2.34 -2.26
CA GLU A 243 -3.37 3.22 -3.06
C GLU A 243 -1.97 2.64 -3.18
N GLU A 244 -1.32 2.97 -4.29
CA GLU A 244 0.06 2.55 -4.58
C GLU A 244 0.98 3.75 -4.51
N TYR A 245 2.07 3.60 -3.79
CA TYR A 245 3.06 4.66 -3.59
C TYR A 245 4.44 4.18 -4.03
N PRO A 246 5.17 5.01 -4.79
CA PRO A 246 6.59 4.78 -5.01
C PRO A 246 7.36 4.92 -3.69
N VAL A 247 8.39 4.09 -3.52
CA VAL A 247 9.27 4.14 -2.34
C VAL A 247 10.57 4.83 -2.69
N TYR A 248 11.02 5.71 -1.81
CA TYR A 248 12.34 6.33 -1.90
C TYR A 248 12.92 6.61 -0.51
N PRO A 249 14.15 6.11 -0.19
CA PRO A 249 15.02 5.28 -1.02
C PRO A 249 14.60 3.79 -1.05
N ILE A 250 14.76 3.12 -2.20
CA ILE A 250 14.31 1.72 -2.39
C ILE A 250 15.01 0.70 -1.49
N ALA A 251 16.24 1.00 -1.05
CA ALA A 251 17.04 0.14 -0.19
C ALA A 251 16.77 0.37 1.31
N LEU A 252 15.85 1.27 1.68
CA LEU A 252 15.64 1.67 3.07
C LEU A 252 15.42 0.48 4.01
N LEU A 253 14.44 -0.36 3.69
CA LEU A 253 14.04 -1.46 4.59
C LEU A 253 15.15 -2.50 4.71
N MET A 254 15.85 -2.77 3.61
CA MET A 254 17.01 -3.67 3.58
C MET A 254 18.12 -3.15 4.50
N ASN A 255 18.48 -1.87 4.35
CA ASN A 255 19.54 -1.24 5.14
C ASN A 255 19.20 -1.26 6.64
N GLN A 256 17.98 -0.84 7.01
CA GLN A 256 17.58 -0.83 8.41
C GLN A 256 17.52 -2.24 9.03
N LEU A 257 17.06 -3.26 8.28
CA LEU A 257 17.04 -4.65 8.76
C LEU A 257 18.43 -5.24 8.96
N ASN A 258 19.42 -4.84 8.17
CA ASN A 258 20.81 -5.25 8.34
C ASN A 258 21.41 -4.66 9.63
N CYS A 259 20.96 -3.48 10.04
CA CYS A 259 21.45 -2.81 11.25
C CYS A 259 20.85 -3.34 12.56
N LEU A 260 19.83 -4.20 12.48
CA LEU A 260 19.25 -4.90 13.63
C LEU A 260 19.97 -6.20 13.99
N GLU A 261 20.93 -6.65 13.18
CA GLU A 261 21.78 -7.79 13.52
C GLU A 261 22.68 -7.50 14.72
#